data_AF-A0A564ST09-F1
#
_entry.id   AF-A0A564ST09-F1
#
_cell.length_a   1.000
_cell.length_b   1.000
_cell.length_c   1.000
_cell.angle_alpha   90.00
_cell.angle_beta   90.00
_cell.angle_gamma   90.00
#
_symmetry.space_group_name_H-M   'P 1'
#
loop_
_entity.id
_entity.type
_entity.pdbx_description
1 polymer ?
#
loop_
_entity_poly.entity_id
_entity_poly.type
_entity_poly.pdbx_seq_one_letter_code
_entity_poly.pdbx_strand_id
1 'polypeptide(L)'
;MRRRFKLIAFISLVALFALGILLPLILHASTGDNARSVKVAYTQQEFIETLAPTAQKMSKNYGVPASILLSQAAYESNYGSSLLSVKYHNIYSLPAQPGQEHIYLKDNVYSKGKWQYQKVDFAVFKDWSSSMMTYLEELRQGTWGESTYKEVAGTTSYKVAAEKLQAAGFSSDPDYAKHLISIIETSHLSKYD
;
A
#
# COMPACT_ATOMS: atom_id res chain seq x y z
N MET A 1 -56.02 27.84 26.49
CA MET A 1 -55.03 27.20 27.39
C MET A 1 -53.88 26.67 26.53
N ARG A 2 -52.77 27.41 26.37
CA ARG A 2 -51.64 26.98 25.49
C ARG A 2 -50.71 26.06 26.28
N ARG A 3 -50.75 24.76 25.96
CA ARG A 3 -49.91 23.72 26.57
C ARG A 3 -48.45 24.00 26.18
N ARG A 4 -47.65 24.58 27.09
CA ARG A 4 -46.23 24.81 26.85
C ARG A 4 -45.57 23.44 26.65
N PHE A 5 -45.01 23.22 25.45
CA PHE A 5 -44.17 22.06 25.20
C PHE A 5 -43.08 22.06 26.28
N LYS A 6 -43.01 20.99 27.08
CA LYS A 6 -42.01 20.87 28.13
C LYS A 6 -40.66 20.82 27.44
N LEU A 7 -39.75 21.73 27.79
CA LEU A 7 -38.40 21.84 27.23
C LEU A 7 -37.69 20.47 27.16
N ILE A 8 -37.93 19.61 28.15
CA ILE A 8 -37.43 18.23 28.22
C ILE A 8 -37.92 17.38 27.03
N ALA A 9 -39.20 17.46 26.67
CA ALA A 9 -39.75 16.70 25.54
C ALA A 9 -39.19 17.19 24.19
N PHE A 10 -38.89 18.49 24.08
CA PHE A 10 -38.22 19.05 22.91
C PHE A 10 -36.76 18.59 22.81
N ILE A 11 -36.02 18.61 23.91
CA ILE A 11 -34.63 18.12 23.96
C ILE A 11 -34.56 16.62 23.63
N SER A 12 -35.46 15.80 24.19
CA SER A 12 -35.51 14.36 23.89
C SER A 12 -35.81 14.08 22.41
N LEU A 13 -36.71 14.86 21.79
CA LEU A 13 -37.02 14.74 20.36
C LEU A 13 -35.82 15.11 19.49
N VAL A 14 -35.11 16.20 19.82
CA VAL A 14 -33.91 16.64 19.11
C VAL A 14 -32.79 15.61 19.26
N ALA A 15 -32.58 15.05 20.45
CA ALA A 15 -31.58 14.02 20.68
C ALA A 15 -31.88 12.73 19.90
N LEU A 16 -33.14 12.28 19.85
CA LEU A 16 -33.58 11.13 19.05
C LEU A 16 -33.40 11.37 17.55
N PHE A 17 -33.72 12.57 17.07
CA PHE A 17 -33.52 12.96 15.67
C PHE A 17 -32.04 13.04 15.30
N ALA A 18 -31.21 13.63 16.17
CA ALA A 18 -29.76 13.68 16.00
C ALA A 18 -29.15 12.28 16.02
N LEU A 19 -29.58 11.38 16.92
CA LEU A 19 -29.17 9.97 16.89
C LEU A 19 -29.58 9.28 15.59
N GLY A 20 -30.80 9.50 15.11
CA GLY A 20 -31.30 8.90 13.87
C GLY A 20 -30.50 9.30 12.62
N ILE A 21 -29.84 10.46 12.62
CA ILE A 21 -29.02 10.95 11.51
C ILE A 21 -27.53 10.66 11.72
N LEU A 22 -27.00 10.91 12.93
CA LEU A 22 -25.58 10.76 13.24
C LEU A 22 -25.18 9.29 13.39
N LEU A 23 -26.04 8.44 13.96
CA LEU A 23 -25.69 7.03 14.21
C LEU A 23 -25.47 6.26 12.90
N PRO A 24 -26.32 6.38 11.86
CA PRO A 24 -26.03 5.78 10.56
C PRO A 24 -24.78 6.36 9.91
N LEU A 25 -24.50 7.66 10.03
CA LEU A 25 -23.29 8.29 9.48
C LEU A 25 -22.02 7.75 10.15
N ILE A 26 -22.04 7.57 11.47
CA ILE A 26 -20.92 6.99 12.24
C ILE A 26 -20.75 5.50 11.92
N LEU A 27 -21.85 4.75 11.81
CA LEU A 27 -21.83 3.32 11.46
C LEU A 27 -21.44 3.06 9.99
N HIS A 28 -21.71 4.00 9.07
CA HIS A 28 -21.33 3.92 7.65
C HIS A 28 -20.04 4.66 7.30
N ALA A 29 -19.36 5.27 8.28
CA ALA A 29 -18.00 5.78 8.11
C ALA A 29 -17.01 4.59 7.99
N SER A 30 -17.16 3.77 6.95
CA SER A 30 -16.22 2.72 6.62
C SER A 30 -14.89 3.38 6.27
N THR A 31 -13.82 2.94 6.92
CA THR A 31 -12.46 3.29 6.51
C THR A 31 -12.26 2.82 5.07
N GLY A 32 -11.72 3.68 4.21
CA GLY A 32 -11.51 3.38 2.80
C GLY A 32 -10.56 2.20 2.61
N ASP A 33 -10.78 1.41 1.58
CA ASP A 33 -9.93 0.28 1.19
C ASP A 33 -8.72 0.78 0.40
N ASN A 34 -7.50 0.46 0.86
CA ASN A 34 -6.25 0.88 0.21
C ASN A 34 -6.13 0.35 -1.23
N ALA A 35 -6.59 -0.88 -1.47
CA ALA A 35 -6.46 -1.63 -2.70
C ALA A 35 -7.65 -1.40 -3.65
N ARG A 36 -8.65 -0.59 -3.24
CA ARG A 36 -9.76 -0.21 -4.11
C ARG A 36 -9.22 0.39 -5.41
N SER A 37 -9.49 -0.28 -6.52
CA SER A 37 -9.10 0.20 -7.84
C SER A 37 -9.78 1.54 -8.16
N VAL A 38 -8.97 2.46 -8.65
CA VAL A 38 -9.35 3.77 -9.18
C VAL A 38 -9.10 3.75 -10.68
N LYS A 39 -10.02 4.31 -11.47
CA LYS A 39 -9.86 4.40 -12.92
C LYS A 39 -8.67 5.30 -13.25
N VAL A 40 -7.70 4.75 -13.98
CA VAL A 40 -6.51 5.44 -14.49
C VAL A 40 -6.53 5.49 -16.02
N ALA A 41 -5.81 6.45 -16.60
CA ALA A 41 -5.79 6.68 -18.05
C ALA A 41 -4.69 5.90 -18.79
N TYR A 42 -3.80 5.23 -18.05
CA TYR A 42 -2.68 4.46 -18.58
C TYR A 42 -2.91 2.96 -18.39
N THR A 43 -2.20 2.18 -19.21
CA THR A 43 -2.15 0.72 -19.16
C THR A 43 -1.12 0.23 -18.15
N GLN A 44 -1.18 -1.06 -17.81
CA GLN A 44 -0.18 -1.71 -16.95
C GLN A 44 1.25 -1.60 -17.52
N GLN A 45 1.38 -1.68 -18.85
CA GLN A 45 2.67 -1.55 -19.53
C GLN A 45 3.22 -0.11 -19.45
N GLU A 46 2.37 0.90 -19.67
CA GLU A 46 2.77 2.31 -19.53
C GLU A 46 3.16 2.65 -18.08
N PHE A 47 2.51 2.05 -17.08
CA PHE A 47 2.92 2.18 -15.68
C PHE A 47 4.36 1.67 -15.47
N ILE A 48 4.67 0.47 -15.95
CA ILE A 48 6.02 -0.11 -15.88
C ILE A 48 7.04 0.78 -16.59
N GLU A 49 6.74 1.21 -17.81
CA GLU A 49 7.64 2.03 -18.63
C GLU A 49 7.91 3.40 -18.00
N THR A 50 6.90 3.98 -17.34
CA THR A 50 7.04 5.23 -16.60
C THR A 50 7.99 5.08 -15.42
N LEU A 51 7.93 3.97 -14.68
CA LEU A 51 8.78 3.73 -13.51
C LEU A 51 10.17 3.19 -13.85
N ALA A 52 10.33 2.54 -15.00
CA ALA A 52 11.55 1.82 -15.37
C ALA A 52 12.82 2.69 -15.26
N PRO A 53 12.91 3.92 -15.80
CA PRO A 53 14.11 4.74 -15.67
C PRO A 53 14.52 5.00 -14.22
N THR A 54 13.53 5.24 -13.34
CA THR A 54 13.76 5.46 -11.91
C THR A 54 14.20 4.17 -11.22
N ALA A 55 13.54 3.04 -11.52
CA ALA A 55 13.89 1.73 -10.98
C ALA A 55 15.32 1.32 -11.37
N GLN A 56 15.74 1.54 -12.62
CA GLN A 56 17.09 1.25 -13.08
C GLN A 56 18.15 2.13 -12.39
N LYS A 57 17.86 3.42 -12.23
CA LYS A 57 18.75 4.33 -11.51
C LYS A 57 18.90 3.91 -10.04
N MET A 58 17.80 3.56 -9.39
CA MET A 58 17.80 3.11 -8.00
C MET A 58 18.48 1.75 -7.84
N SER A 59 18.24 0.81 -8.75
CA SER A 59 18.92 -0.49 -8.79
C SER A 59 20.44 -0.32 -8.78
N LYS A 60 20.98 0.56 -9.64
CA LYS A 60 22.43 0.85 -9.66
C LYS A 60 22.96 1.42 -8.35
N ASN A 61 22.15 2.20 -7.64
CA ASN A 61 22.57 2.86 -6.40
C ASN A 61 22.41 1.98 -5.16
N TYR A 62 21.40 1.10 -5.15
CA TYR A 62 21.02 0.30 -3.98
C TYR A 62 21.33 -1.20 -4.14
N GLY A 63 21.68 -1.67 -5.34
CA GLY A 63 22.00 -3.07 -5.65
C GLY A 63 20.78 -3.99 -5.79
N VAL A 64 19.57 -3.53 -5.48
CA VAL A 64 18.34 -4.33 -5.65
C VAL A 64 17.96 -4.39 -7.14
N PRO A 65 17.73 -5.59 -7.74
CA PRO A 65 17.36 -5.71 -9.15
C PRO A 65 16.17 -4.81 -9.53
N ALA A 66 16.25 -4.15 -10.69
CA ALA A 66 15.20 -3.23 -11.14
C ALA A 66 13.88 -3.98 -11.41
N SER A 67 13.96 -5.22 -11.88
CA SER A 67 12.84 -6.13 -12.06
C SER A 67 12.08 -6.40 -10.76
N ILE A 68 12.78 -6.48 -9.62
CA ILE A 68 12.18 -6.62 -8.29
C ILE A 68 11.47 -5.33 -7.90
N LEU A 69 12.12 -4.17 -8.06
CA LEU A 69 11.50 -2.89 -7.72
C LEU A 69 10.22 -2.63 -8.51
N LEU A 70 10.22 -2.96 -9.81
CA LEU A 70 9.08 -2.79 -10.70
C LEU A 70 7.96 -3.80 -10.40
N SER A 71 8.28 -5.07 -10.15
CA SER A 71 7.27 -6.09 -9.83
C SER A 71 6.60 -5.85 -8.49
N GLN A 72 7.34 -5.42 -7.46
CA GLN A 72 6.77 -5.03 -6.19
C GLN A 72 5.85 -3.81 -6.35
N ALA A 73 6.32 -2.76 -7.03
CA ALA A 73 5.47 -1.60 -7.31
C ALA A 73 4.19 -2.01 -8.05
N ALA A 74 4.28 -2.85 -9.07
CA ALA A 74 3.12 -3.33 -9.82
C ALA A 74 2.14 -4.14 -8.95
N TYR A 75 2.66 -5.06 -8.12
CA TYR A 75 1.85 -5.90 -7.24
C TYR A 75 1.14 -5.07 -6.17
N GLU A 76 1.90 -4.28 -5.39
CA GLU A 76 1.40 -3.52 -4.23
C GLU A 76 0.40 -2.43 -4.64
N SER A 77 0.63 -1.80 -5.78
CA SER A 77 -0.21 -0.68 -6.24
C SER A 77 -1.29 -1.10 -7.25
N ASN A 78 -1.39 -2.38 -7.60
CA ASN A 78 -2.17 -2.85 -8.74
C ASN A 78 -1.88 -2.03 -10.01
N TYR A 79 -0.61 -2.01 -10.42
CA TYR A 79 -0.08 -1.21 -11.53
C TYR A 79 -0.46 0.26 -11.43
N GLY A 80 -0.29 0.83 -10.23
CA GLY A 80 -0.53 2.23 -9.91
C GLY A 80 -2.00 2.60 -9.71
N SER A 81 -2.95 1.66 -9.89
CA SER A 81 -4.39 1.96 -9.88
C SER A 81 -5.06 1.84 -8.51
N SER A 82 -4.37 1.41 -7.46
CA SER A 82 -4.93 1.36 -6.11
C SER A 82 -5.25 2.76 -5.58
N LEU A 83 -6.25 2.88 -4.69
CA LEU A 83 -6.58 4.14 -4.02
C LEU A 83 -5.35 4.73 -3.32
N LEU A 84 -4.58 3.86 -2.67
CA LEU A 84 -3.37 4.25 -1.95
C LEU A 84 -2.30 4.85 -2.87
N SER A 85 -2.09 4.23 -4.03
CA SER A 85 -1.17 4.72 -5.05
C SER A 85 -1.64 6.01 -5.71
N VAL A 86 -2.90 6.09 -6.12
CA VAL A 86 -3.41 7.24 -6.90
C VAL A 86 -3.55 8.49 -6.06
N LYS A 87 -4.06 8.38 -4.82
CA LYS A 87 -4.33 9.56 -3.99
C LYS A 87 -3.17 9.96 -3.09
N TYR A 88 -2.35 9.00 -2.68
CA TYR A 88 -1.32 9.21 -1.66
C TYR A 88 0.08 8.82 -2.13
N HIS A 89 0.23 8.45 -3.41
CA HIS A 89 1.50 8.13 -4.07
C HIS A 89 2.33 7.03 -3.39
N ASN A 90 1.70 6.20 -2.57
CA ASN A 90 2.33 5.09 -1.87
C ASN A 90 2.14 3.81 -2.70
N ILE A 91 3.18 3.44 -3.46
CA ILE A 91 3.14 2.31 -4.40
C ILE A 91 3.74 1.03 -3.83
N TYR A 92 4.22 1.04 -2.58
CA TYR A 92 4.79 -0.12 -1.87
C TYR A 92 4.04 -0.45 -0.58
N SER A 93 2.84 0.12 -0.40
CA SER A 93 2.01 -0.10 0.80
C SER A 93 2.73 0.22 2.12
N LEU A 94 3.63 1.20 2.12
CA LEU A 94 4.47 1.49 3.29
C LEU A 94 3.65 2.10 4.44
N PRO A 95 3.81 1.60 5.68
CA PRO A 95 3.25 2.25 6.84
C PRO A 95 3.90 3.62 7.08
N ALA A 96 3.21 4.53 7.77
CA ALA A 96 3.75 5.83 8.12
C ALA A 96 4.80 5.72 9.23
N GLN A 97 5.94 6.42 9.05
CA GLN A 97 6.93 6.60 10.11
C GLN A 97 6.52 7.76 11.05
N PRO A 98 7.03 7.81 12.30
CA PRO A 98 6.73 8.90 13.22
C PRO A 98 7.03 10.29 12.62
N GLY A 99 6.01 11.15 12.58
CA GLY A 99 6.13 12.52 12.05
C GLY A 99 5.94 12.64 10.53
N GLN A 100 5.70 11.54 9.82
CA GLN A 100 5.35 11.56 8.40
C GLN A 100 3.87 11.91 8.19
N GLU A 101 3.54 12.52 7.05
CA GLU A 101 2.14 12.65 6.62
C GLU A 101 1.54 11.25 6.40
N HIS A 102 0.31 11.05 6.88
CA HIS A 102 -0.26 9.72 7.01
C HIS A 102 -1.77 9.68 6.77
N ILE A 103 -2.27 8.49 6.45
CA ILE A 103 -3.70 8.23 6.27
C ILE A 103 -4.08 6.84 6.76
N TYR A 104 -5.16 6.75 7.53
CA TYR A 104 -5.73 5.47 7.91
C TYR A 104 -6.62 4.90 6.80
N LEU A 105 -6.24 3.73 6.30
CA LEU A 105 -7.04 2.92 5.38
C LEU A 105 -7.16 1.49 5.94
N LYS A 106 -8.10 0.70 5.41
CA LYS A 106 -8.08 -0.75 5.64
C LYS A 106 -7.21 -1.43 4.59
N ASP A 107 -6.52 -2.47 5.01
CA ASP A 107 -5.70 -3.35 4.20
C ASP A 107 -6.19 -4.79 4.37
N ASN A 108 -6.04 -5.62 3.33
CA ASN A 108 -6.42 -7.02 3.40
C ASN A 108 -5.19 -7.87 3.70
N VAL A 109 -5.06 -8.32 4.94
CA VAL A 109 -3.86 -9.02 5.45
C VAL A 109 -4.16 -10.51 5.58
N TYR A 110 -3.24 -11.36 5.13
CA TYR A 110 -3.35 -12.80 5.34
C TYR A 110 -2.81 -13.18 6.73
N SER A 111 -3.66 -13.76 7.57
CA SER A 111 -3.28 -14.18 8.91
C SER A 111 -4.15 -15.34 9.38
N LYS A 112 -3.53 -16.31 10.08
CA LYS A 112 -4.22 -17.52 10.57
C LYS A 112 -4.99 -18.27 9.46
N GLY A 113 -4.39 -18.35 8.27
CA GLY A 113 -4.92 -19.13 7.14
C GLY A 113 -6.03 -18.45 6.34
N LYS A 114 -6.34 -17.16 6.61
CA LYS A 114 -7.39 -16.43 5.89
C LYS A 114 -7.04 -14.95 5.70
N TRP A 115 -7.61 -14.37 4.65
CA TRP A 115 -7.59 -12.93 4.41
C TRP A 115 -8.56 -12.20 5.35
N GLN A 116 -8.11 -11.11 5.95
CA GLN A 116 -8.93 -10.27 6.84
C GLN A 116 -8.54 -8.81 6.72
N TYR A 117 -9.54 -7.92 6.82
CA TYR A 117 -9.28 -6.50 6.83
C TYR A 117 -8.71 -6.03 8.16
N GLN A 118 -7.63 -5.24 8.11
CA GLN A 118 -7.03 -4.56 9.24
C GLN A 118 -6.92 -3.06 8.94
N LYS A 119 -7.12 -2.21 9.94
CA LYS A 119 -6.83 -0.78 9.83
C LYS A 119 -5.32 -0.56 9.92
N VAL A 120 -4.74 0.08 8.92
CA VAL A 120 -3.30 0.37 8.80
C VAL A 120 -3.10 1.88 8.65
N ASP A 121 -2.02 2.39 9.23
CA ASP A 121 -1.58 3.78 9.12
C ASP A 121 -0.57 3.90 7.98
N PHE A 122 -1.01 4.33 6.80
CA PHE A 122 -0.15 4.38 5.61
C PHE A 122 0.54 5.71 5.47
N ALA A 123 1.78 5.68 4.99
CA ALA A 123 2.51 6.86 4.58
C ALA A 123 1.84 7.54 3.37
N VAL A 124 1.85 8.88 3.39
CA VAL A 124 1.51 9.74 2.24
C VAL A 124 2.80 10.29 1.64
N PHE A 125 2.89 10.27 0.32
CA PHE A 125 4.06 10.70 -0.42
C PHE A 125 3.72 11.80 -1.42
N LYS A 126 4.72 12.63 -1.72
CA LYS A 126 4.61 13.70 -2.71
C LYS A 126 4.38 13.15 -4.12
N ASP A 127 5.10 12.08 -4.45
CA ASP A 127 5.09 11.41 -5.74
C ASP A 127 5.59 9.96 -5.60
N TRP A 128 5.42 9.16 -6.65
CA TRP A 128 5.85 7.76 -6.67
C TRP A 128 7.36 7.59 -6.51
N SER A 129 8.18 8.55 -6.95
CA SER A 129 9.63 8.44 -6.79
C SER A 129 10.04 8.54 -5.32
N SER A 130 9.36 9.38 -4.54
CA SER A 130 9.60 9.52 -3.10
C SER A 130 9.21 8.26 -2.32
N SER A 131 8.16 7.53 -2.72
CA SER A 131 7.82 6.24 -2.10
C SER A 131 8.79 5.13 -2.48
N MET A 132 9.27 5.07 -3.73
CA MET A 132 10.34 4.15 -4.13
C MET A 132 11.63 4.35 -3.33
N MET A 133 12.03 5.62 -3.14
CA MET A 133 13.24 5.96 -2.39
C MET A 133 13.11 5.57 -0.91
N THR A 134 11.96 5.88 -0.30
CA THR A 134 11.67 5.54 1.11
C THR A 134 11.67 4.03 1.32
N TYR A 135 11.05 3.26 0.41
CA TYR A 135 11.09 1.79 0.47
C TYR A 135 12.52 1.25 0.53
N LEU A 136 13.40 1.73 -0.36
CA LEU A 136 14.79 1.29 -0.42
C LEU A 136 15.61 1.72 0.81
N GLU A 137 15.33 2.90 1.36
CA GLU A 137 15.93 3.38 2.60
C GLU A 137 15.52 2.50 3.79
N GLU A 138 14.23 2.21 3.94
CA GLU A 138 13.70 1.32 4.97
C GLU A 138 14.25 -0.10 4.84
N LEU A 139 14.37 -0.61 3.61
CA LEU A 139 14.93 -1.92 3.34
C LEU A 139 16.39 -1.95 3.81
N ARG A 140 17.18 -0.96 3.39
CA ARG A 140 18.59 -0.82 3.77
C ARG A 140 18.80 -0.63 5.28
N GLN A 141 17.86 0.00 5.96
CA GLN A 141 17.88 0.18 7.42
C GLN A 141 17.47 -1.08 8.20
N GLY A 142 17.01 -2.13 7.52
CA GLY A 142 16.69 -3.42 8.14
C GLY A 142 15.26 -3.51 8.66
N THR A 143 14.32 -2.74 8.10
CA THR A 143 12.90 -2.76 8.48
C THR A 143 12.29 -4.17 8.43
N TRP A 144 12.72 -4.98 7.45
CA TRP A 144 12.32 -6.38 7.30
C TRP A 144 13.40 -7.38 7.76
N GLY A 145 14.29 -6.94 8.66
CA GLY A 145 15.42 -7.73 9.15
C GLY A 145 16.78 -7.22 8.64
N GLU A 146 17.79 -7.30 9.49
CA GLU A 146 19.14 -6.74 9.23
C GLU A 146 19.86 -7.38 8.03
N SER A 147 19.58 -8.66 7.72
CA SER A 147 20.19 -9.35 6.58
C SER A 147 19.41 -9.17 5.28
N THR A 148 18.12 -8.82 5.34
CA THR A 148 17.20 -8.81 4.19
C THR A 148 17.71 -7.94 3.06
N TYR A 149 18.16 -6.72 3.35
CA TYR A 149 18.74 -5.86 2.33
C TYR A 149 19.97 -6.48 1.66
N LYS A 150 20.89 -7.07 2.43
CA LYS A 150 22.09 -7.69 1.88
C LYS A 150 21.76 -8.90 1.01
N GLU A 151 20.74 -9.67 1.40
CA GLU A 151 20.30 -10.85 0.66
C GLU A 151 19.59 -10.47 -0.65
N VAL A 152 18.81 -9.38 -0.64
CA VAL A 152 18.09 -8.87 -1.82
C VAL A 152 19.01 -8.09 -2.76
N ALA A 153 19.89 -7.25 -2.24
CA ALA A 153 20.84 -6.45 -3.02
C ALA A 153 22.12 -7.21 -3.41
N GLY A 154 22.40 -8.34 -2.76
CA GLY A 154 23.59 -9.17 -3.01
C GLY A 154 23.40 -10.22 -4.11
N THR A 155 22.25 -10.24 -4.78
CA THR A 155 21.91 -11.23 -5.82
C THR A 155 21.47 -10.53 -7.10
N THR A 156 21.86 -11.09 -8.25
CA THR A 156 21.34 -10.72 -9.56
C THR A 156 20.14 -11.59 -9.98
N SER A 157 19.83 -12.64 -9.20
CA SER A 157 18.67 -13.49 -9.45
C SER A 157 17.43 -12.90 -8.81
N TYR A 158 16.51 -12.40 -9.63
CA TYR A 158 15.22 -11.91 -9.16
C TYR A 158 14.41 -13.00 -8.45
N LYS A 159 14.56 -14.27 -8.82
CA LYS A 159 13.86 -15.38 -8.13
C LYS A 159 14.33 -15.49 -6.68
N VAL A 160 15.64 -15.45 -6.48
CA VAL A 160 16.24 -15.44 -5.13
C VAL A 160 15.77 -14.20 -4.38
N ALA A 161 15.85 -13.01 -4.97
CA ALA A 161 15.41 -11.78 -4.31
C ALA A 161 13.93 -11.84 -3.87
N ALA A 162 13.03 -12.36 -4.72
CA ALA A 162 11.61 -12.52 -4.41
C ALA A 162 11.40 -13.50 -3.24
N GLU A 163 12.08 -14.65 -3.25
CA GLU A 163 12.03 -15.63 -2.15
C GLU A 163 12.54 -15.02 -0.83
N LYS A 164 13.60 -14.21 -0.89
CA LYS A 164 14.14 -13.51 0.29
C LYS A 164 13.19 -12.48 0.85
N LEU A 165 12.51 -11.71 0.01
CA LEU A 165 11.46 -10.77 0.42
C LEU A 165 10.29 -11.49 1.10
N GLN A 166 9.86 -12.63 0.55
CA GLN A 166 8.81 -13.44 1.19
C GLN A 166 9.28 -14.01 2.54
N ALA A 167 10.49 -14.56 2.62
CA ALA A 167 11.03 -15.09 3.86
C ALA A 167 11.20 -14.01 4.94
N ALA A 168 11.48 -12.78 4.53
CA ALA A 168 11.58 -11.62 5.40
C ALA A 168 10.23 -11.05 5.86
N GLY A 169 9.11 -11.58 5.33
CA GLY A 169 7.78 -11.10 5.68
C GLY A 169 7.47 -9.70 5.16
N PHE A 170 8.00 -9.34 3.98
CA PHE A 170 7.69 -8.06 3.35
C PHE A 170 6.18 -7.88 3.15
N SER A 171 5.52 -8.93 2.67
CA SER A 171 4.07 -9.02 2.54
C SER A 171 3.53 -10.20 3.35
N SER A 172 2.27 -10.09 3.79
CA SER A 172 1.56 -11.19 4.44
C SER A 172 1.09 -12.28 3.45
N ASP A 173 1.08 -11.98 2.15
CA ASP A 173 0.67 -12.93 1.11
C ASP A 173 1.54 -14.21 1.12
N PRO A 174 0.96 -15.40 1.31
CA PRO A 174 1.71 -16.66 1.29
C PRO A 174 2.36 -16.98 -0.07
N ASP A 175 1.87 -16.39 -1.16
CA ASP A 175 2.35 -16.59 -2.52
C ASP A 175 3.12 -15.36 -3.08
N TYR A 176 3.57 -14.44 -2.21
CA TYR A 176 4.18 -13.18 -2.62
C TYR A 176 5.30 -13.32 -3.65
N ALA A 177 6.29 -14.18 -3.39
CA ALA A 177 7.42 -14.40 -4.29
C ALA A 177 6.96 -14.93 -5.66
N LYS A 178 5.97 -15.81 -5.67
CA LYS A 178 5.38 -16.36 -6.90
C LYS A 178 4.68 -15.26 -7.71
N HIS A 179 3.98 -14.34 -7.05
CA HIS A 179 3.37 -13.19 -7.71
C HIS A 179 4.41 -12.27 -8.34
N LEU A 180 5.48 -11.92 -7.60
CA LEU A 180 6.56 -11.10 -8.15
C LEU A 180 7.24 -11.76 -9.35
N ILE A 181 7.62 -13.03 -9.22
CA ILE A 181 8.23 -13.81 -10.32
C ILE A 181 7.32 -13.85 -11.53
N SER A 182 6.02 -14.11 -11.33
CA SER A 182 5.03 -14.10 -12.41
C SER A 182 5.00 -12.76 -13.13
N ILE A 183 4.95 -11.63 -12.41
CA ILE A 183 4.95 -10.29 -13.02
C ILE A 183 6.25 -10.06 -13.80
N ILE A 184 7.40 -10.41 -13.23
CA ILE A 184 8.71 -10.28 -13.90
C ILE A 184 8.74 -11.06 -15.21
N GLU A 185 8.28 -12.31 -15.19
CA GLU A 185 8.30 -13.18 -16.36
C GLU A 185 7.29 -12.73 -17.43
N THR A 186 6.05 -12.40 -17.05
CA THR A 186 5.00 -12.00 -18.00
C THR A 186 5.22 -10.63 -18.63
N SER A 187 5.82 -9.70 -17.88
CA SER A 187 6.12 -8.34 -18.37
C SER A 187 7.57 -8.20 -18.85
N HIS A 188 8.34 -9.29 -18.86
CA HIS A 188 9.75 -9.34 -19.26
C HIS A 188 10.61 -8.28 -18.54
N LEU A 189 10.42 -8.12 -17.24
CA LEU A 189 11.04 -7.03 -16.46
C LEU A 189 12.55 -7.22 -16.27
N SER A 190 13.08 -8.43 -16.46
CA SER A 190 14.51 -8.69 -16.39
C SER A 190 15.33 -7.93 -17.44
N LYS A 191 14.69 -7.41 -18.50
CA LYS A 191 15.34 -6.50 -19.46
C LYS A 191 15.79 -5.17 -18.84
N TYR A 192 15.30 -4.83 -17.66
CA TYR A 192 15.64 -3.61 -16.94
C TYR A 192 16.77 -3.78 -15.92
N ASP A 193 17.15 -5.02 -15.58
CA ASP A 193 18.21 -5.29 -14.60
C ASP A 193 19.60 -4.82 -15.06
#